data_AF-A0A843IZR4-F1
#
_entry.id   AF-A0A843IZR4-F1
#
_cell.length_a   1.000
_cell.length_b   1.000
_cell.length_c   1.000
_cell.angle_alpha   90.00
_cell.angle_beta   90.00
_cell.angle_gamma   90.00
#
_symmetry.space_group_name_H-M   'P 1'
#
loop_
_entity.id
_entity.type
_entity.pdbx_description
1 polymer ?
#
loop_
_entity_poly.entity_id
_entity_poly.type
_entity_poly.pdbx_seq_one_letter_code
_entity_poly.pdbx_strand_id
1 'polypeptide(L)'
;MNKRIVTLILVILISFCFLGIVVAENATHDGADATDHDKAVDNDKDVDNDKDVDNDKDVDDDKADKNDTDKDDTKDKNKTDDKSKKGDVIAKGSGNDIKFSDGYRGFRLDYSKHAASSGDDFKSVSASKASHSNTLKRAVVECYRHDSEGSIGKVMASVIKTGSAGGKVGEAIAESHESISNHDVVKIDNNTEAVFDFEVLKSVSGNESNYFAYTVSFRTINDGGNINQTNNLTNLTNTTNATNTTNATNITNTTNVTNLTQLDNGTNATFFKELYDYLLALANALYDAWKPIVDTLINDFLMMVNALEDLVNLFENFMEELQSLVDALEELIDLLESIWKELSGILKLFAILLAALDQLLYLIASVLNFIAGLISAIISLIQQILGLIFALINFIIGLIQQLLGLLFALIDFLLGLLNQLISLLQAIFDFLKSAGSFLINVIENALVIVVAFVAITIGAFIYNRIR
;
A
#
# COMPACT_ATOMS: atom_id res chain seq x y z
N MET A 1 21.56 -37.24 11.18
CA MET A 1 21.05 -35.90 10.79
C MET A 1 22.25 -35.02 10.45
N ASN A 2 22.29 -34.45 9.24
CA ASN A 2 23.47 -33.75 8.73
C ASN A 2 23.74 -32.48 9.56
N LYS A 3 24.99 -32.19 9.97
CA LYS A 3 25.33 -31.02 10.83
C LYS A 3 24.81 -29.69 10.24
N ARG A 4 24.70 -29.62 8.90
CA ARG A 4 24.13 -28.49 8.18
C ARG A 4 22.64 -28.28 8.40
N ILE A 5 21.87 -29.36 8.57
CA ILE A 5 20.42 -29.32 8.82
C ILE A 5 20.14 -28.82 10.24
N VAL A 6 20.93 -29.27 11.23
CA VAL A 6 20.83 -28.79 12.62
C VAL A 6 21.14 -27.30 12.70
N THR A 7 22.15 -26.84 11.98
CA THR A 7 22.53 -25.43 11.95
C THR A 7 21.44 -24.56 11.31
N LEU A 8 20.81 -25.03 10.23
CA LEU A 8 19.72 -24.31 9.56
C LEU A 8 18.48 -24.17 10.46
N ILE A 9 18.11 -25.23 11.18
CA ILE A 9 16.98 -25.21 12.11
C ILE A 9 17.25 -24.25 13.28
N LEU A 10 18.49 -24.21 13.78
CA LEU A 10 18.86 -23.30 14.87
C LEU A 10 18.80 -21.82 14.43
N VAL A 11 19.23 -21.51 13.21
CA VAL A 11 19.17 -20.16 12.64
C VAL A 11 17.71 -19.72 12.44
N ILE A 12 16.84 -20.60 11.96
CA ILE A 12 15.42 -20.32 11.79
C ILE A 12 14.76 -20.04 13.15
N LEU A 13 15.03 -20.86 14.17
CA LEU A 13 14.48 -20.66 15.52
C LEU A 13 14.93 -19.34 16.15
N ILE A 14 16.20 -18.97 15.99
CA ILE A 14 16.72 -17.68 16.49
C ILE A 14 16.04 -16.52 15.76
N SER A 15 15.84 -16.63 14.44
CA SER A 15 15.17 -15.59 13.65
C SER A 15 13.71 -15.37 14.07
N PHE A 16 12.98 -16.44 14.44
CA PHE A 16 11.61 -16.33 14.95
C PHE A 16 11.54 -15.71 16.35
N CYS A 17 12.52 -15.96 17.22
CA CYS A 17 12.57 -15.31 18.54
C CYS A 17 12.77 -13.79 18.43
N PHE A 18 13.57 -13.30 17.48
CA PHE A 18 13.74 -11.86 17.27
C PHE A 18 12.49 -11.18 16.71
N LEU A 19 11.71 -11.87 15.87
CA LEU A 19 10.46 -11.33 15.34
C LEU A 19 9.36 -11.21 16.41
N GLY A 20 9.32 -12.14 17.37
CA GLY A 20 8.35 -12.10 18.47
C GLY A 20 8.58 -10.96 19.47
N ILE A 21 9.83 -10.55 19.67
CA ILE A 21 10.18 -9.44 20.58
C ILE A 21 9.74 -8.08 19.99
N VAL A 22 9.89 -7.87 18.69
CA VAL A 22 9.52 -6.61 18.02
C VAL A 22 8.00 -6.39 18.00
N VAL A 23 7.20 -7.46 17.95
CA VAL A 23 5.72 -7.36 17.96
C VAL A 23 5.17 -7.05 19.36
N ALA A 24 5.85 -7.48 20.43
CA ALA A 24 5.43 -7.20 21.80
C ALA A 24 5.66 -5.73 22.21
N GLU A 25 6.67 -5.08 21.65
CA GLU A 25 7.02 -3.69 21.99
C GLU A 25 6.06 -2.67 21.35
N ASN A 26 5.42 -3.01 20.24
CA ASN A 26 4.40 -2.15 19.59
C ASN A 26 3.00 -2.24 20.21
N ALA A 27 2.70 -3.23 21.05
CA ALA A 27 1.36 -3.45 21.59
C ALA A 27 1.11 -2.77 22.96
N THR A 28 2.11 -2.10 23.54
CA THR A 28 2.01 -1.54 24.91
C THR A 28 1.88 -0.02 24.97
N HIS A 29 1.73 0.68 23.83
CA HIS A 29 1.72 2.14 23.82
C HIS A 29 0.37 2.85 23.66
N ASP A 30 -0.73 2.13 23.43
CA ASP A 30 -2.07 2.72 23.33
C ASP A 30 -3.00 2.13 24.38
N GLY A 31 -3.37 2.93 25.38
CA GLY A 31 -4.55 2.67 26.23
C GLY A 31 -4.33 2.77 27.72
N ALA A 32 -4.09 3.99 28.23
CA ALA A 32 -4.35 4.30 29.63
C ALA A 32 -4.65 5.81 29.80
N ASP A 33 -5.88 6.22 29.51
CA ASP A 33 -6.47 7.39 30.19
C ASP A 33 -8.01 7.30 30.19
N ALA A 34 -8.61 7.95 31.19
CA ALA A 34 -10.04 8.15 31.48
C ALA A 34 -10.76 7.10 32.35
N THR A 35 -10.57 7.35 33.64
CA THR A 35 -11.41 7.14 34.82
C THR A 35 -12.93 7.34 34.67
N ASP A 36 -13.67 6.42 35.27
CA ASP A 36 -14.64 6.60 36.38
C ASP A 36 -15.80 7.62 36.23
N HIS A 37 -17.03 7.12 36.12
CA HIS A 37 -18.13 7.56 36.97
C HIS A 37 -19.31 6.57 36.99
N ASP A 38 -19.47 5.93 38.14
CA ASP A 38 -20.67 5.27 38.65
C ASP A 38 -21.96 6.09 38.49
N LYS A 39 -23.06 5.41 38.13
CA LYS A 39 -24.36 5.49 38.82
C LYS A 39 -25.34 4.44 38.30
N ALA A 40 -25.71 3.52 39.18
CA ALA A 40 -26.84 2.61 39.06
C ALA A 40 -28.17 3.34 39.26
N VAL A 41 -29.23 2.95 38.53
CA VAL A 41 -30.62 2.84 39.02
C VAL A 41 -31.40 1.81 38.16
N ASP A 42 -32.19 1.03 38.88
CA ASP A 42 -33.08 -0.08 38.55
C ASP A 42 -34.19 0.09 37.50
N ASN A 43 -34.56 -1.09 36.97
CA ASN A 43 -35.89 -1.67 36.75
C ASN A 43 -36.90 -1.13 35.71
N ASP A 44 -37.43 -2.15 35.02
CA ASP A 44 -38.82 -2.44 34.69
C ASP A 44 -39.44 -1.94 33.37
N LYS A 45 -39.82 -2.96 32.59
CA LYS A 45 -41.12 -3.20 31.93
C LYS A 45 -41.51 -2.38 30.70
N ASP A 46 -41.64 -3.14 29.61
CA ASP A 46 -42.82 -3.38 28.78
C ASP A 46 -43.64 -2.21 28.21
N VAL A 47 -44.08 -2.48 26.98
CA VAL A 47 -45.33 -2.06 26.30
C VAL A 47 -45.17 -1.02 25.19
N ASP A 48 -45.28 -1.56 23.97
CA ASP A 48 -46.01 -1.07 22.79
C ASP A 48 -46.63 0.34 22.83
N ASN A 49 -46.38 1.14 21.79
CA ASN A 49 -47.41 1.40 20.78
C ASN A 49 -46.94 2.31 19.64
N ASP A 50 -47.45 1.97 18.46
CA ASP A 50 -47.65 2.83 17.29
C ASP A 50 -48.08 4.27 17.62
N LYS A 51 -47.59 5.23 16.82
CA LYS A 51 -48.40 6.01 15.86
C LYS A 51 -47.58 7.12 15.21
N ASP A 52 -47.34 6.97 13.92
CA ASP A 52 -47.92 7.82 12.87
C ASP A 52 -48.16 9.33 13.16
N VAL A 53 -47.61 10.14 12.25
CA VAL A 53 -48.29 11.18 11.45
C VAL A 53 -48.01 12.67 11.76
N ASP A 54 -48.01 13.41 10.65
CA ASP A 54 -47.92 14.85 10.37
C ASP A 54 -46.52 15.51 10.43
N ASN A 55 -45.85 15.83 9.31
CA ASN A 55 -46.23 16.52 8.07
C ASN A 55 -46.47 18.03 8.24
N ASP A 56 -45.90 18.77 7.28
CA ASP A 56 -46.20 20.13 6.86
C ASP A 56 -45.64 21.35 7.64
N LYS A 57 -44.70 22.03 6.95
CA LYS A 57 -44.92 23.29 6.22
C LYS A 57 -44.19 24.55 6.69
N ASP A 58 -43.59 25.15 5.66
CA ASP A 58 -43.63 26.56 5.28
C ASP A 58 -42.77 27.56 6.08
N VAL A 59 -41.71 28.10 5.46
CA VAL A 59 -41.69 29.31 4.60
C VAL A 59 -41.55 30.56 5.48
N ASP A 60 -40.41 31.26 5.40
CA ASP A 60 -40.39 32.55 4.70
C ASP A 60 -39.01 33.24 4.69
N ASP A 61 -38.90 34.02 3.63
CA ASP A 61 -37.80 34.81 3.11
C ASP A 61 -37.50 36.12 3.87
N ASP A 62 -36.37 36.70 3.45
CA ASP A 62 -36.09 38.14 3.35
C ASP A 62 -35.67 38.97 4.60
N LYS A 63 -34.35 39.24 4.59
CA LYS A 63 -33.73 40.57 4.37
C LYS A 63 -34.02 41.77 5.29
N ALA A 64 -32.88 42.41 5.57
CA ALA A 64 -32.59 43.84 5.49
C ALA A 64 -32.72 44.71 6.76
N ASP A 65 -31.54 44.96 7.32
CA ASP A 65 -30.82 46.24 7.20
C ASP A 65 -30.89 47.26 8.35
N LYS A 66 -29.74 47.94 8.49
CA LYS A 66 -29.40 49.16 9.24
C LYS A 66 -29.01 49.02 10.72
N ASN A 67 -28.05 49.77 11.24
CA ASN A 67 -26.87 50.49 10.75
C ASN A 67 -26.24 51.15 12.01
N ASP A 68 -24.93 51.41 11.95
CA ASP A 68 -24.17 52.43 12.71
C ASP A 68 -23.97 52.19 14.23
N THR A 69 -22.80 52.35 14.84
CA THR A 69 -21.62 53.17 14.48
C THR A 69 -20.37 52.74 15.28
N ASP A 70 -19.23 52.75 14.58
CA ASP A 70 -17.86 53.14 14.95
C ASP A 70 -17.22 52.77 16.31
N LYS A 71 -16.12 52.00 16.22
CA LYS A 71 -14.79 52.44 16.68
C LYS A 71 -13.66 51.62 16.04
N ASP A 72 -12.98 52.28 15.11
CA ASP A 72 -11.54 52.27 14.81
C ASP A 72 -10.65 51.25 15.56
N ASP A 73 -10.09 50.31 14.82
CA ASP A 73 -8.66 49.96 14.83
C ASP A 73 -8.39 48.81 13.83
N THR A 74 -8.10 49.18 12.59
CA THR A 74 -7.54 48.29 11.57
C THR A 74 -6.14 47.84 11.99
N LYS A 75 -6.07 46.70 12.68
CA LYS A 75 -4.88 45.85 12.73
C LYS A 75 -5.12 44.57 11.97
N ASP A 76 -4.75 44.67 10.70
CA ASP A 76 -4.35 43.60 9.80
C ASP A 76 -3.59 42.51 10.58
N LYS A 77 -4.23 41.35 10.75
CA LYS A 77 -3.60 40.12 11.24
C LYS A 77 -3.46 39.14 10.08
N ASN A 78 -2.82 39.59 9.00
CA ASN A 78 -2.04 38.69 8.17
C ASN A 78 -0.71 38.44 8.89
N LYS A 79 -0.69 37.45 9.78
CA LYS A 79 0.52 36.97 10.44
C LYS A 79 0.79 35.53 10.01
N THR A 80 1.10 35.37 8.73
CA THR A 80 2.04 34.34 8.30
C THR A 80 3.41 34.86 8.67
N ASP A 81 4.11 34.16 9.55
CA ASP A 81 5.47 34.48 9.95
C ASP A 81 6.38 34.44 8.72
N ASP A 82 6.63 35.61 8.15
CA ASP A 82 7.59 35.86 7.10
C ASP A 82 9.01 35.65 7.66
N LYS A 83 9.52 34.43 7.44
CA LYS A 83 10.95 34.14 7.40
C LYS A 83 11.35 33.55 6.04
N SER A 84 10.67 33.92 4.96
CA SER A 84 11.18 33.62 3.62
C SER A 84 12.37 34.52 3.37
N LYS A 85 13.58 33.95 3.45
CA LYS A 85 14.76 34.64 2.95
C LYS A 85 14.60 34.71 1.43
N LYS A 86 14.60 35.93 0.91
CA LYS A 86 14.67 36.28 -0.51
C LYS A 86 15.60 35.31 -1.26
N GLY A 87 15.02 34.31 -1.95
CA GLY A 87 15.75 33.23 -2.64
C GLY A 87 15.26 31.81 -2.35
N ASP A 88 14.34 31.61 -1.40
CA ASP A 88 13.76 30.31 -1.09
C ASP A 88 12.51 30.03 -1.94
N VAL A 89 12.46 28.85 -2.56
CA VAL A 89 11.37 28.33 -3.42
C VAL A 89 10.50 27.40 -2.59
N ILE A 90 9.18 27.57 -2.63
CA ILE A 90 8.25 26.83 -1.76
C ILE A 90 7.51 25.75 -2.55
N ALA A 91 7.42 24.54 -2.02
CA ALA A 91 6.59 23.47 -2.59
C ALA A 91 5.09 23.81 -2.51
N LYS A 92 4.38 23.66 -3.63
CA LYS A 92 2.92 23.86 -3.77
C LYS A 92 2.22 22.52 -4.00
N GLY A 93 2.21 21.67 -2.97
CA GLY A 93 1.58 20.34 -3.00
C GLY A 93 2.45 19.29 -2.32
N SER A 94 2.09 18.02 -2.48
CA SER A 94 2.83 16.90 -1.90
C SER A 94 2.96 15.74 -2.88
N GLY A 95 4.11 15.07 -2.90
CA GLY A 95 4.32 13.84 -3.67
C GLY A 95 5.58 13.81 -4.51
N ASN A 96 5.61 12.93 -5.50
CA ASN A 96 6.78 12.69 -6.35
C ASN A 96 6.85 13.63 -7.57
N ASP A 97 5.73 14.26 -7.92
CA ASP A 97 5.55 15.23 -8.99
C ASP A 97 4.74 16.40 -8.42
N ILE A 98 5.39 17.54 -8.25
CA ILE A 98 4.82 18.70 -7.57
C ILE A 98 5.17 19.98 -8.29
N LYS A 99 4.37 21.03 -8.04
CA LYS A 99 4.66 22.39 -8.51
C LYS A 99 5.35 23.19 -7.42
N PHE A 100 6.12 24.19 -7.82
CA PHE A 100 6.83 25.10 -6.93
C PHE A 100 6.35 26.54 -7.09
N SER A 101 6.70 27.40 -6.13
CA SER A 101 6.22 28.78 -6.06
C SER A 101 6.65 29.65 -7.23
N ASP A 102 7.78 29.32 -7.84
CA ASP A 102 8.42 29.97 -9.00
C ASP A 102 7.92 29.45 -10.35
N GLY A 103 6.99 28.50 -10.36
CA GLY A 103 6.37 27.97 -11.59
C GLY A 103 7.00 26.67 -12.10
N TYR A 104 8.08 26.20 -11.48
CA TYR A 104 8.70 24.93 -11.85
C TYR A 104 7.81 23.74 -11.47
N ARG A 105 7.83 22.70 -12.32
CA ARG A 105 7.33 21.36 -12.00
C ARG A 105 8.53 20.48 -11.67
N GLY A 106 8.51 19.77 -10.55
CA GLY A 106 9.65 18.96 -10.13
C GLY A 106 9.33 17.52 -9.79
N PHE A 107 10.32 16.66 -10.05
CA PHE A 107 10.29 15.23 -9.78
C PHE A 107 11.30 14.83 -8.73
N ARG A 108 10.85 14.03 -7.77
CA ARG A 108 11.65 13.56 -6.63
C ARG A 108 12.86 12.73 -7.08
N LEU A 109 14.06 13.15 -6.68
CA LEU A 109 15.33 12.51 -7.04
C LEU A 109 15.75 11.36 -6.11
N ASP A 110 15.36 11.41 -4.83
CA ASP A 110 15.73 10.42 -3.82
C ASP A 110 14.48 9.84 -3.16
N TYR A 111 14.19 8.58 -3.46
CA TYR A 111 13.03 7.86 -2.95
C TYR A 111 13.23 7.29 -1.53
N SER A 112 14.41 7.42 -0.94
CA SER A 112 14.68 7.03 0.45
C SER A 112 14.31 8.13 1.46
N LYS A 113 14.29 9.40 1.05
CA LYS A 113 13.92 10.57 1.87
C LYS A 113 12.47 10.96 1.69
N HIS A 114 11.81 11.54 2.68
CA HIS A 114 10.39 11.95 2.56
C HIS A 114 10.13 12.82 1.33
N ALA A 115 8.96 12.64 0.72
CA ALA A 115 8.49 13.57 -0.31
C ALA A 115 8.19 14.93 0.32
N ALA A 116 8.44 16.00 -0.44
CA ALA A 116 8.08 17.34 -0.02
C ALA A 116 6.55 17.46 0.19
N SER A 117 6.19 18.33 1.12
CA SER A 117 4.84 18.76 1.46
C SER A 117 4.69 20.26 1.21
N SER A 118 3.44 20.72 1.15
CA SER A 118 3.17 22.13 0.89
C SER A 118 3.76 23.01 2.00
N GLY A 119 4.54 24.02 1.62
CA GLY A 119 5.22 24.91 2.55
C GLY A 119 6.69 24.57 2.81
N ASP A 120 7.20 23.44 2.31
CA ASP A 120 8.62 23.10 2.43
C ASP A 120 9.49 24.02 1.56
N ASP A 121 10.62 24.45 2.14
CA ASP A 121 11.57 25.39 1.53
C ASP A 121 12.66 24.68 0.72
N PHE A 122 12.94 25.21 -0.46
CA PHE A 122 13.94 24.72 -1.41
C PHE A 122 14.86 25.83 -1.90
N LYS A 123 16.06 25.44 -2.34
CA LYS A 123 17.00 26.32 -3.02
C LYS A 123 17.32 25.79 -4.40
N SER A 124 17.19 26.66 -5.40
CA SER A 124 17.60 26.37 -6.77
C SER A 124 19.12 26.22 -6.85
N VAL A 125 19.55 25.16 -7.53
CA VAL A 125 20.91 24.95 -7.99
C VAL A 125 20.89 24.40 -9.42
N SER A 126 22.01 24.53 -10.13
CA SER A 126 22.19 23.98 -11.48
C SER A 126 21.68 22.53 -11.63
N ALA A 127 20.89 22.26 -12.67
CA ALA A 127 20.43 20.91 -13.02
C ALA A 127 21.57 19.92 -13.24
N SER A 128 22.77 20.38 -13.62
CA SER A 128 23.96 19.54 -13.76
C SER A 128 24.39 18.83 -12.48
N LYS A 129 23.86 19.23 -11.31
CA LYS A 129 24.12 18.58 -10.02
C LYS A 129 23.28 17.32 -9.78
N ALA A 130 22.27 17.04 -10.60
CA ALA A 130 21.52 15.79 -10.52
C ALA A 130 22.32 14.60 -11.06
N SER A 131 22.14 13.43 -10.44
CA SER A 131 22.59 12.18 -11.06
C SER A 131 21.82 11.96 -12.38
N HIS A 132 22.52 11.52 -13.43
CA HIS A 132 21.95 11.37 -14.76
C HIS A 132 21.32 12.67 -15.33
N SER A 133 21.87 13.84 -14.97
CA SER A 133 21.32 15.15 -15.36
C SER A 133 20.97 15.27 -16.84
N ASN A 134 21.88 14.88 -17.75
CA ASN A 134 21.59 14.95 -19.19
C ASN A 134 20.44 14.02 -19.59
N THR A 135 20.40 12.80 -19.06
CA THR A 135 19.32 11.85 -19.30
C THR A 135 17.98 12.36 -18.80
N LEU A 136 17.95 13.02 -17.63
CA LEU A 136 16.73 13.62 -17.07
C LEU A 136 16.20 14.77 -17.93
N LYS A 137 17.08 15.66 -18.39
CA LYS A 137 16.70 16.75 -19.31
C LYS A 137 16.13 16.20 -20.60
N ARG A 138 16.82 15.23 -21.20
CA ARG A 138 16.39 14.58 -22.44
C ARG A 138 15.08 13.84 -22.25
N ALA A 139 14.88 13.17 -21.12
CA ALA A 139 13.61 12.55 -20.81
C ALA A 139 12.44 13.53 -20.86
N VAL A 140 12.61 14.73 -20.32
CA VAL A 140 11.59 15.77 -20.42
C VAL A 140 11.41 16.21 -21.88
N VAL A 141 12.50 16.58 -22.57
CA VAL A 141 12.43 17.09 -23.95
C VAL A 141 11.83 16.08 -24.93
N GLU A 142 12.25 14.81 -24.87
CA GLU A 142 11.74 13.76 -25.73
C GLU A 142 10.28 13.41 -25.43
N CYS A 143 9.82 13.61 -24.19
CA CYS A 143 8.38 13.51 -23.92
C CYS A 143 7.58 14.59 -24.65
N TYR A 144 8.12 15.81 -24.82
CA TYR A 144 7.45 16.85 -25.62
C TYR A 144 7.56 16.56 -27.13
N ARG A 145 8.71 16.09 -27.63
CA ARG A 145 8.89 15.72 -29.06
C ARG A 145 7.97 14.60 -29.53
N HIS A 146 7.51 13.75 -28.62
CA HIS A 146 6.69 12.58 -28.92
C HIS A 146 5.26 12.69 -28.36
N ASP A 147 4.75 13.90 -28.10
CA ASP A 147 3.41 14.14 -27.53
C ASP A 147 3.07 13.25 -26.32
N SER A 148 4.09 12.97 -25.52
CA SER A 148 4.08 12.03 -24.39
C SER A 148 4.19 12.76 -23.05
N GLU A 149 3.76 14.02 -22.98
CA GLU A 149 3.84 14.87 -21.78
C GLU A 149 3.18 14.23 -20.55
N GLY A 150 2.05 13.53 -20.76
CA GLY A 150 1.33 12.80 -19.71
C GLY A 150 2.14 11.64 -19.10
N SER A 151 3.19 11.19 -19.78
CA SER A 151 4.07 10.10 -19.33
C SER A 151 5.35 10.57 -18.65
N ILE A 152 5.64 11.88 -18.61
CA ILE A 152 6.88 12.44 -18.03
C ILE A 152 7.13 11.89 -16.62
N GLY A 153 6.12 11.82 -15.75
CA GLY A 153 6.30 11.31 -14.39
C GLY A 153 6.80 9.85 -14.34
N LYS A 154 6.29 8.98 -15.23
CA LYS A 154 6.73 7.58 -15.34
C LYS A 154 8.14 7.49 -15.89
N VAL A 155 8.44 8.24 -16.94
CA VAL A 155 9.77 8.28 -17.58
C VAL A 155 10.82 8.78 -16.57
N MET A 156 10.54 9.89 -15.88
CA MET A 156 11.41 10.46 -14.85
C MET A 156 11.64 9.47 -13.71
N ALA A 157 10.59 8.80 -13.22
CA ALA A 157 10.74 7.77 -12.19
C ALA A 157 11.64 6.60 -12.65
N SER A 158 11.58 6.19 -13.92
CA SER A 158 12.48 5.19 -14.49
C SER A 158 13.93 5.68 -14.49
N VAL A 159 14.19 6.85 -15.09
CA VAL A 159 15.54 7.42 -15.18
C VAL A 159 16.17 7.60 -13.81
N ILE A 160 15.40 8.06 -12.82
CA ILE A 160 15.90 8.28 -11.45
C ILE A 160 16.27 6.94 -10.78
N LYS A 161 15.49 5.88 -11.00
CA LYS A 161 15.72 4.57 -10.37
C LYS A 161 16.80 3.74 -11.07
N THR A 162 16.85 3.78 -12.40
CA THR A 162 17.65 2.85 -13.21
C THR A 162 18.74 3.54 -14.03
N GLY A 163 18.73 4.87 -14.11
CA GLY A 163 19.60 5.64 -15.00
C GLY A 163 19.12 5.69 -16.46
N SER A 164 18.03 4.98 -16.80
CA SER A 164 17.52 4.86 -18.16
C SER A 164 16.00 5.07 -18.25
N ALA A 165 15.56 5.68 -19.34
CA ALA A 165 14.15 5.75 -19.71
C ALA A 165 13.76 4.47 -20.47
N GLY A 166 12.51 4.03 -20.33
CA GLY A 166 11.95 2.91 -21.09
C GLY A 166 11.00 3.37 -22.20
N GLY A 167 10.67 2.48 -23.14
CA GLY A 167 9.76 2.75 -24.25
C GLY A 167 10.36 3.66 -25.34
N LYS A 168 9.49 4.25 -26.18
CA LYS A 168 9.90 5.10 -27.32
C LYS A 168 10.82 6.27 -26.91
N VAL A 169 10.52 6.90 -25.76
CA VAL A 169 11.36 7.96 -25.17
C VAL A 169 12.74 7.42 -24.76
N GLY A 170 12.81 6.19 -24.24
CA GLY A 170 14.07 5.52 -23.91
C GLY A 170 14.95 5.23 -25.13
N GLU A 171 14.33 4.77 -26.22
CA GLU A 171 15.01 4.52 -27.50
C GLU A 171 15.56 5.81 -28.11
N ALA A 172 14.74 6.87 -28.18
CA ALA A 172 15.17 8.20 -28.64
C ALA A 172 16.33 8.76 -27.78
N ILE A 173 16.29 8.51 -26.47
CA ILE A 173 17.39 8.85 -25.57
C ILE A 173 18.65 8.03 -25.89
N ALA A 174 18.54 6.74 -26.14
CA ALA A 174 19.69 5.89 -26.45
C ALA A 174 20.34 6.23 -27.80
N GLU A 175 19.56 6.67 -28.79
CA GLU A 175 20.02 6.92 -30.16
C GLU A 175 20.68 8.28 -30.36
N SER A 176 20.33 9.30 -29.57
CA SER A 176 20.97 10.62 -29.63
C SER A 176 22.05 10.80 -28.56
N HIS A 177 23.17 11.41 -28.95
CA HIS A 177 24.30 11.76 -28.08
C HIS A 177 24.32 13.26 -27.71
N GLU A 178 23.22 13.97 -27.97
CA GLU A 178 23.12 15.41 -27.73
C GLU A 178 23.13 15.73 -26.23
N SER A 179 23.82 16.80 -25.85
CA SER A 179 23.85 17.29 -24.48
C SER A 179 22.92 18.50 -24.36
N ILE A 180 21.92 18.42 -23.48
CA ILE A 180 20.95 19.50 -23.25
C ILE A 180 21.47 20.44 -22.17
N SER A 181 21.45 21.74 -22.46
CA SER A 181 21.86 22.80 -21.53
C SER A 181 20.87 22.94 -20.37
N ASN A 182 21.16 23.76 -19.34
CA ASN A 182 20.15 24.02 -18.30
C ASN A 182 19.03 24.93 -18.81
N HIS A 183 19.36 25.84 -19.72
CA HIS A 183 18.41 26.61 -20.49
C HIS A 183 18.64 26.24 -21.95
N ASP A 184 17.63 25.72 -22.62
CA ASP A 184 17.77 25.24 -23.99
C ASP A 184 16.53 25.52 -24.81
N VAL A 185 16.72 25.78 -26.11
CA VAL A 185 15.64 25.98 -27.07
C VAL A 185 15.64 24.78 -27.99
N VAL A 186 14.55 24.03 -27.98
CA VAL A 186 14.43 22.80 -28.73
C VAL A 186 13.26 22.90 -29.70
N LYS A 187 13.52 22.63 -30.97
CA LYS A 187 12.46 22.42 -31.96
C LYS A 187 11.73 21.11 -31.63
N ILE A 188 10.43 21.24 -31.31
CA ILE A 188 9.56 20.10 -30.95
C ILE A 188 8.83 19.59 -32.19
N ASP A 189 8.40 20.50 -33.07
CA ASP A 189 7.80 20.19 -34.37
C ASP A 189 8.26 21.21 -35.44
N ASN A 190 7.69 21.14 -36.65
CA ASN A 190 8.07 22.03 -37.76
C ASN A 190 7.86 23.53 -37.48
N ASN A 191 6.87 23.87 -36.66
CA ASN A 191 6.35 25.21 -36.43
C ASN A 191 6.48 25.65 -34.95
N THR A 192 6.98 24.81 -34.05
CA THR A 192 7.03 25.08 -32.60
C THR A 192 8.42 24.82 -32.02
N GLU A 193 8.94 25.83 -31.34
CA GLU A 193 10.10 25.73 -30.46
C GLU A 193 9.64 25.77 -29.00
N ALA A 194 10.15 24.85 -28.19
CA ALA A 194 10.01 24.85 -26.75
C ALA A 194 11.29 25.36 -26.09
N VAL A 195 11.15 26.33 -25.20
CA VAL A 195 12.22 26.81 -24.33
C VAL A 195 12.11 26.11 -23.00
N PHE A 196 13.11 25.31 -22.66
CA PHE A 196 13.20 24.58 -21.41
C PHE A 196 14.19 25.25 -20.46
N ASP A 197 13.78 25.38 -19.20
CA ASP A 197 14.68 25.66 -18.09
C ASP A 197 14.68 24.50 -17.12
N PHE A 198 15.87 24.07 -16.70
CA PHE A 198 16.09 22.94 -15.82
C PHE A 198 16.92 23.35 -14.61
N GLU A 199 16.50 22.88 -13.45
CA GLU A 199 17.23 23.06 -12.19
C GLU A 199 17.07 21.86 -11.25
N VAL A 200 17.84 21.88 -10.16
CA VAL A 200 17.61 21.01 -9.01
C VAL A 200 17.21 21.87 -7.84
N LEU A 201 16.06 21.56 -7.26
CA LEU A 201 15.55 22.17 -6.05
C LEU A 201 16.02 21.34 -4.87
N LYS A 202 16.94 21.90 -4.08
CA LYS A 202 17.49 21.24 -2.89
C LYS A 202 16.69 21.61 -1.65
N SER A 203 16.22 20.61 -0.90
CA SER A 203 15.54 20.84 0.38
C SER A 203 16.47 21.62 1.32
N VAL A 204 15.95 22.69 1.92
CA VAL A 204 16.68 23.50 2.90
C VAL A 204 16.78 22.78 4.23
N SER A 205 15.75 22.02 4.61
CA SER A 205 15.74 21.23 5.86
C SER A 205 16.67 20.02 5.78
N GLY A 206 16.82 19.45 4.58
CA GLY A 206 17.58 18.22 4.32
C GLY A 206 16.83 16.91 4.63
N ASN A 207 15.67 16.99 5.26
CA ASN A 207 14.82 15.84 5.61
C ASN A 207 14.02 15.34 4.40
N GLU A 208 13.63 16.25 3.52
CA GLU A 208 12.94 15.92 2.27
C GLU A 208 13.94 15.60 1.16
N SER A 209 13.44 14.93 0.14
CA SER A 209 14.15 14.67 -1.09
C SER A 209 14.42 15.96 -1.87
N ASN A 210 15.48 15.96 -2.68
CA ASN A 210 15.67 17.01 -3.69
C ASN A 210 14.81 16.71 -4.91
N TYR A 211 14.50 17.74 -5.70
CA TYR A 211 13.67 17.60 -6.90
C TYR A 211 14.45 18.05 -8.14
N PHE A 212 14.35 17.30 -9.23
CA PHE A 212 14.75 17.76 -10.55
C PHE A 212 13.56 18.49 -11.16
N ALA A 213 13.72 19.77 -11.46
CA ALA A 213 12.62 20.64 -11.82
C ALA A 213 12.81 21.23 -13.21
N TYR A 214 11.70 21.45 -13.91
CA TYR A 214 11.69 22.11 -15.20
C TYR A 214 10.54 23.09 -15.36
N THR A 215 10.74 24.09 -16.21
CA THR A 215 9.68 24.86 -16.87
C THR A 215 9.79 24.68 -18.37
N VAL A 216 8.66 24.81 -19.06
CA VAL A 216 8.61 24.83 -20.52
C VAL A 216 7.75 26.02 -20.95
N SER A 217 8.17 26.70 -22.01
CA SER A 217 7.37 27.70 -22.71
C SER A 217 7.50 27.49 -24.21
N PHE A 218 6.48 27.85 -24.97
CA PHE A 218 6.43 27.58 -26.41
C PHE A 218 6.45 28.89 -27.20
N ARG A 219 7.09 28.85 -28.37
CA ARG A 219 7.02 29.93 -29.36
C ARG A 219 6.88 29.34 -30.76
N THR A 220 6.08 30.00 -31.59
CA THR A 220 5.89 29.62 -32.99
C THR A 220 7.09 30.06 -33.81
N ILE A 221 7.62 29.14 -34.61
CA ILE A 221 8.66 29.37 -35.61
C ILE A 221 7.96 29.83 -36.88
N ASN A 222 8.08 31.11 -37.20
CA ASN A 222 7.81 31.56 -38.56
C ASN A 222 9.09 31.28 -39.37
N ASP A 223 9.16 30.11 -40.01
CA ASP A 223 10.27 29.81 -40.90
C ASP A 223 10.26 30.83 -42.05
N GLY A 224 11.23 31.74 -42.03
CA GLY A 224 11.46 32.70 -43.09
C GLY A 224 11.94 31.95 -44.34
N GLY A 225 10.99 31.43 -45.13
CA GLY A 225 11.34 30.55 -46.24
C GLY A 225 10.18 30.10 -47.14
N ASN A 226 9.30 31.03 -47.54
CA ASN A 226 8.84 31.26 -48.92
C ASN A 226 7.50 32.03 -48.90
N ILE A 227 7.55 33.29 -48.46
CA ILE A 227 6.44 34.23 -48.61
C ILE A 227 6.54 34.84 -50.02
N ASN A 228 6.32 34.03 -51.04
CA ASN A 228 5.92 34.54 -52.36
C ASN A 228 4.40 34.46 -52.47
N GLN A 229 3.71 35.06 -51.51
CA GLN A 229 2.39 35.65 -51.66
C GLN A 229 2.05 36.32 -50.33
N THR A 230 1.46 37.50 -50.40
CA THR A 230 1.15 38.37 -49.27
C THR A 230 2.30 39.25 -48.80
N ASN A 231 2.74 40.14 -49.69
CA ASN A 231 3.08 41.53 -49.34
C ASN A 231 3.17 42.36 -50.62
N ASN A 232 2.00 42.70 -51.18
CA ASN A 232 1.87 43.85 -52.09
C ASN A 232 0.50 44.51 -51.88
N LEU A 233 0.27 44.93 -50.64
CA LEU A 233 -0.81 45.87 -50.30
C LEU A 233 -0.23 47.09 -49.56
N THR A 234 0.82 47.70 -50.10
CA THR A 234 1.18 49.09 -49.74
C THR A 234 2.16 49.67 -50.78
N ASN A 235 1.66 49.91 -52.00
CA ASN A 235 2.10 51.02 -52.86
C ASN A 235 1.29 51.03 -54.16
N LEU A 236 0.06 51.54 -54.09
CA LEU A 236 -0.52 52.26 -55.22
C LEU A 236 -1.45 53.36 -54.71
N THR A 237 -0.90 54.23 -53.88
CA THR A 237 -1.38 55.61 -53.79
C THR A 237 -0.53 56.43 -54.75
N ASN A 238 -1.19 57.01 -55.75
CA ASN A 238 -0.70 58.06 -56.65
C ASN A 238 0.38 57.68 -57.67
N THR A 239 -0.06 57.26 -58.86
CA THR A 239 0.44 57.86 -60.10
C THR A 239 -0.68 58.00 -61.13
N THR A 240 -1.62 58.91 -60.87
CA THR A 240 -2.36 59.57 -61.94
C THR A 240 -1.38 60.53 -62.64
N ASN A 241 -0.68 60.05 -63.65
CA ASN A 241 -0.09 60.88 -64.71
C ASN A 241 -0.43 60.16 -66.02
N ALA A 242 -1.53 60.54 -66.68
CA ALA A 242 -1.49 61.63 -67.65
C ALA A 242 -0.33 61.47 -68.63
N THR A 243 -0.37 60.45 -69.48
CA THR A 243 0.23 60.54 -70.82
C THR A 243 -0.55 59.66 -71.77
N ASN A 244 -1.61 60.23 -72.33
CA ASN A 244 -2.00 60.07 -73.74
C ASN A 244 -3.15 61.03 -74.04
N THR A 245 -2.83 62.32 -73.92
CA THR A 245 -3.55 63.39 -74.62
C THR A 245 -2.62 63.91 -75.70
N THR A 246 -2.40 63.10 -76.73
CA THR A 246 -2.08 63.66 -78.05
C THR A 246 -3.41 63.87 -78.74
N ASN A 247 -3.93 65.06 -78.47
CA ASN A 247 -4.91 65.77 -79.27
C ASN A 247 -4.76 65.49 -80.77
N ALA A 248 -5.62 64.61 -81.31
CA ALA A 248 -6.15 64.79 -82.65
C ALA A 248 -7.25 65.85 -82.55
N THR A 249 -6.83 67.10 -82.38
CA THR A 249 -7.71 68.27 -82.51
C THR A 249 -7.78 68.65 -83.98
N ASN A 250 -9.01 68.85 -84.44
CA ASN A 250 -9.45 69.45 -85.70
C ASN A 250 -9.62 68.52 -86.92
N ILE A 251 -10.76 67.82 -86.96
CA ILE A 251 -11.59 67.89 -88.17
C ILE A 251 -12.95 68.45 -87.75
N THR A 252 -13.10 69.73 -88.06
CA THR A 252 -14.31 70.54 -87.96
C THR A 252 -15.50 69.81 -88.57
N ASN A 253 -16.50 69.49 -87.75
CA ASN A 253 -17.86 69.27 -88.22
C ASN A 253 -18.41 70.59 -88.76
N THR A 254 -18.13 70.91 -90.01
CA THR A 254 -18.99 71.76 -90.83
C THR A 254 -18.66 71.50 -92.28
N THR A 255 -19.58 70.89 -93.02
CA THR A 255 -20.20 71.41 -94.26
C THR A 255 -20.76 70.23 -95.06
N ASN A 256 -22.05 70.35 -95.42
CA ASN A 256 -22.79 69.58 -96.44
C ASN A 256 -23.50 68.29 -96.04
N VAL A 257 -24.57 68.44 -95.24
CA VAL A 257 -25.81 67.70 -95.51
C VAL A 257 -26.54 68.43 -96.65
N THR A 258 -26.03 68.30 -97.87
CA THR A 258 -26.74 68.69 -99.09
C THR A 258 -26.17 67.84 -100.21
N ASN A 259 -26.90 66.76 -100.54
CA ASN A 259 -27.08 66.17 -101.88
C ASN A 259 -27.35 64.66 -101.76
N LEU A 260 -28.60 64.30 -101.45
CA LEU A 260 -29.14 62.94 -101.58
C LEU A 260 -29.70 62.67 -102.99
N THR A 261 -29.20 63.33 -104.04
CA THR A 261 -29.77 63.23 -105.40
C THR A 261 -28.80 62.78 -106.49
N GLN A 262 -27.62 62.25 -106.16
CA GLN A 262 -26.81 61.51 -107.14
C GLN A 262 -26.25 60.23 -106.51
N LEU A 263 -26.88 59.10 -106.85
CA LEU A 263 -26.49 57.76 -106.40
C LEU A 263 -25.81 57.03 -107.57
N ASP A 264 -24.48 57.08 -107.63
CA ASP A 264 -23.66 56.19 -108.45
C ASP A 264 -23.26 54.97 -107.60
N ASN A 265 -23.44 53.77 -108.15
CA ASN A 265 -23.12 52.46 -107.57
C ASN A 265 -21.70 52.36 -107.00
N GLY A 266 -20.71 53.12 -107.49
CA GLY A 266 -19.34 53.11 -106.99
C GLY A 266 -19.16 53.71 -105.58
N THR A 267 -19.96 54.73 -105.23
CA THR A 267 -19.84 55.49 -103.97
C THR A 267 -20.55 54.79 -102.80
N ASN A 268 -21.61 54.03 -103.11
CA ASN A 268 -22.32 53.21 -102.13
C ASN A 268 -21.43 52.08 -101.59
N ALA A 269 -20.64 51.44 -102.45
CA ALA A 269 -19.76 50.34 -102.06
C ALA A 269 -18.67 50.77 -101.07
N THR A 270 -18.12 51.97 -101.23
CA THR A 270 -17.08 52.53 -100.33
C THR A 270 -17.67 52.86 -98.96
N PHE A 271 -18.83 53.52 -98.92
CA PHE A 271 -19.55 53.83 -97.68
C PHE A 271 -19.92 52.57 -96.88
N PHE A 272 -20.47 51.54 -97.54
CA PHE A 272 -20.81 50.29 -96.86
C PHE A 272 -19.57 49.54 -96.34
N LYS A 273 -18.44 49.62 -97.05
CA LYS A 273 -17.19 49.02 -96.60
C LYS A 273 -16.60 49.74 -95.38
N GLU A 274 -16.60 51.07 -95.37
CA GLU A 274 -16.15 51.87 -94.23
C GLU A 274 -17.04 51.65 -92.99
N LEU A 275 -18.36 51.58 -93.18
CA LEU A 275 -19.29 51.23 -92.11
C LEU A 275 -19.05 49.81 -91.57
N TYR A 276 -18.79 48.84 -92.45
CA TYR A 276 -18.45 47.47 -92.07
C TYR A 276 -17.14 47.40 -91.28
N ASP A 277 -16.07 48.06 -91.78
CA ASP A 277 -14.76 48.10 -91.12
C ASP A 277 -14.86 48.76 -89.74
N TYR A 278 -15.70 49.80 -89.58
CA TYR A 278 -15.98 50.43 -88.28
C TYR A 278 -16.75 49.51 -87.32
N LEU A 279 -17.81 48.84 -87.78
CA LEU A 279 -18.57 47.90 -86.96
C LEU A 279 -17.71 46.70 -86.53
N LEU A 280 -16.84 46.22 -87.43
CA LEU A 280 -15.89 45.14 -87.14
C LEU A 280 -14.85 45.57 -86.11
N ALA A 281 -14.32 46.79 -86.22
CA ALA A 281 -13.39 47.35 -85.23
C ALA A 281 -14.05 47.51 -83.85
N LEU A 282 -15.30 47.96 -83.80
CA LEU A 282 -16.09 48.02 -82.56
C LEU A 282 -16.30 46.64 -81.95
N ALA A 283 -16.67 45.64 -82.77
CA ALA A 283 -16.87 44.27 -82.32
C ALA A 283 -15.57 43.66 -81.75
N ASN A 284 -14.43 43.87 -82.42
CA ASN A 284 -13.13 43.40 -81.96
C ASN A 284 -12.69 44.13 -80.67
N ALA A 285 -12.88 45.45 -80.59
CA ALA A 285 -12.57 46.22 -79.38
C ALA A 285 -13.42 45.79 -78.18
N LEU A 286 -14.70 45.46 -78.40
CA LEU A 286 -15.57 44.88 -77.38
C LEU A 286 -15.09 43.48 -76.96
N TYR A 287 -14.72 42.62 -77.91
CA TYR A 287 -14.19 41.29 -77.62
C TYR A 287 -12.89 41.36 -76.81
N ASP A 288 -11.94 42.19 -77.25
CA ASP A 288 -10.64 42.38 -76.59
C ASP A 288 -10.78 42.99 -75.19
N ALA A 289 -11.79 43.85 -74.97
CA ALA A 289 -12.09 44.42 -73.66
C ALA A 289 -12.73 43.39 -72.71
N TRP A 290 -13.59 42.50 -73.20
CA TRP A 290 -14.33 41.53 -72.38
C TRP A 290 -13.55 40.24 -72.09
N LYS A 291 -12.74 39.78 -73.04
CA LYS A 291 -11.95 38.54 -72.90
C LYS A 291 -11.13 38.44 -71.60
N PRO A 292 -10.29 39.43 -71.23
CA PRO A 292 -9.49 39.34 -70.00
C PRO A 292 -10.33 39.31 -68.73
N ILE A 293 -11.51 39.95 -68.72
CA ILE A 293 -12.45 39.92 -67.59
C ILE A 293 -12.99 38.50 -67.39
N VAL A 294 -13.42 37.86 -68.48
CA VAL A 294 -13.93 36.49 -68.44
C VAL A 294 -12.83 35.49 -68.05
N ASP A 295 -11.63 35.62 -68.62
CA ASP A 295 -10.50 34.76 -68.29
C ASP A 295 -10.11 34.87 -66.80
N THR A 296 -10.11 36.09 -66.25
CA THR A 296 -9.83 36.33 -64.83
C THR A 296 -10.89 35.66 -63.94
N LEU A 297 -12.18 35.87 -64.23
CA LEU A 297 -13.26 35.26 -63.47
C LEU A 297 -13.20 33.72 -63.49
N ILE A 298 -12.89 33.13 -64.64
CA ILE A 298 -12.75 31.67 -64.77
C ILE A 298 -11.55 31.18 -63.95
N ASN A 299 -10.40 31.83 -64.04
CA ASN A 299 -9.21 31.43 -63.29
C ASN A 299 -9.41 31.56 -61.78
N ASP A 300 -10.05 32.65 -61.32
CA ASP A 300 -10.36 32.87 -59.91
C ASP A 300 -11.35 31.81 -59.40
N PHE A 301 -12.37 31.46 -60.20
CA PHE A 301 -13.31 30.39 -59.86
C PHE A 301 -12.61 29.03 -59.75
N LEU A 302 -11.71 28.70 -60.68
CA LEU A 302 -10.93 27.46 -60.62
C LEU A 302 -10.02 27.40 -59.39
N MET A 303 -9.37 28.51 -59.03
CA MET A 303 -8.57 28.59 -57.80
C MET A 303 -9.42 28.36 -56.55
N MET A 304 -10.63 28.92 -56.49
CA MET A 304 -11.56 28.66 -55.39
C MET A 304 -11.97 27.18 -55.32
N VAL A 305 -12.25 26.53 -56.46
CA VAL A 305 -12.60 25.10 -56.50
C VAL A 305 -11.45 24.23 -56.00
N ASN A 306 -10.21 24.50 -56.43
CA ASN A 306 -9.05 23.76 -55.95
C ASN A 306 -8.83 23.96 -54.44
N ALA A 307 -9.04 25.17 -53.93
CA ALA A 307 -8.94 25.43 -52.49
C ALA A 307 -10.01 24.67 -51.67
N LEU A 308 -11.21 24.47 -52.23
CA LEU A 308 -12.24 23.63 -51.61
C LEU A 308 -11.86 22.15 -51.65
N GLU A 309 -11.26 21.67 -52.73
CA GLU A 309 -10.74 20.30 -52.83
C GLU A 309 -9.63 20.05 -51.80
N ASP A 310 -8.69 20.98 -51.64
CA ASP A 310 -7.66 20.91 -50.61
C ASP A 310 -8.26 20.87 -49.19
N LEU A 311 -9.31 21.66 -48.92
CA LEU A 311 -10.01 21.65 -47.64
C LEU A 311 -10.72 20.30 -47.38
N VAL A 312 -11.32 19.70 -48.40
CA VAL A 312 -11.93 18.37 -48.30
C VAL A 312 -10.86 17.32 -47.99
N ASN A 313 -9.74 17.34 -48.70
CA ASN A 313 -8.63 16.41 -48.44
C ASN A 313 -8.07 16.56 -47.02
N LEU A 314 -7.94 17.79 -46.52
CA LEU A 314 -7.54 18.03 -45.12
C LEU A 314 -8.53 17.42 -44.13
N PHE A 315 -9.83 17.55 -44.41
CA PHE A 315 -10.87 16.97 -43.57
C PHE A 315 -10.87 15.44 -43.60
N GLU A 316 -10.65 14.83 -44.76
CA GLU A 316 -10.51 13.37 -44.90
C GLU A 316 -9.32 12.85 -44.07
N ASN A 317 -8.14 13.49 -44.19
CA ASN A 317 -6.97 13.12 -43.40
C ASN A 317 -7.23 13.26 -41.89
N PHE A 318 -7.89 14.35 -41.47
CA PHE A 318 -8.28 14.53 -40.07
C PHE A 318 -9.21 13.41 -39.59
N MET A 319 -10.19 13.01 -40.39
CA MET A 319 -11.11 11.92 -40.04
C MET A 319 -10.38 10.57 -39.93
N GLU A 320 -9.38 10.31 -40.78
CA GLU A 320 -8.54 9.11 -40.68
C GLU A 320 -7.71 9.08 -39.39
N GLU A 321 -7.10 10.20 -38.99
CA GLU A 321 -6.38 10.32 -37.72
C GLU A 321 -7.29 10.09 -36.52
N LEU A 322 -8.50 10.65 -36.57
CA LEU A 322 -9.54 10.46 -35.55
C LEU A 322 -9.96 8.99 -35.44
N GLN A 323 -10.10 8.28 -36.57
CA GLN A 323 -10.38 6.86 -36.57
C GLN A 323 -9.22 6.07 -35.94
N SER A 324 -7.98 6.39 -36.28
CA SER A 324 -6.81 5.74 -35.66
C SER A 324 -6.74 5.95 -34.15
N LEU A 325 -7.16 7.12 -33.65
CA LEU A 325 -7.24 7.38 -32.20
C LEU A 325 -8.33 6.50 -31.55
N VAL A 326 -9.48 6.34 -32.20
CA VAL A 326 -10.56 5.48 -31.72
C VAL A 326 -10.11 4.03 -31.65
N ASP A 327 -9.45 3.52 -32.70
CA ASP A 327 -8.93 2.15 -32.73
C ASP A 327 -7.92 1.90 -31.58
N ALA A 328 -7.02 2.86 -31.33
CA ALA A 328 -6.06 2.78 -30.23
C ALA A 328 -6.73 2.80 -28.84
N LEU A 329 -7.85 3.51 -28.69
CA LEU A 329 -8.64 3.49 -27.46
C LEU A 329 -9.35 2.15 -27.26
N GLU A 330 -9.87 1.53 -28.31
CA GLU A 330 -10.45 0.19 -28.25
C GLU A 330 -9.41 -0.85 -27.79
N GLU A 331 -8.21 -0.83 -28.37
CA GLU A 331 -7.11 -1.71 -27.94
C GLU A 331 -6.74 -1.51 -26.46
N LEU A 332 -6.73 -0.25 -25.99
CA LEU A 332 -6.46 0.05 -24.58
C LEU A 332 -7.56 -0.49 -23.65
N ILE A 333 -8.83 -0.39 -24.06
CA ILE A 333 -9.97 -0.92 -23.31
C ILE A 333 -9.86 -2.45 -23.22
N ASP A 334 -9.55 -3.13 -24.31
CA ASP A 334 -9.37 -4.59 -24.34
C ASP A 334 -8.22 -5.04 -23.42
N LEU A 335 -7.11 -4.30 -23.43
CA LEU A 335 -5.98 -4.55 -22.52
C LEU A 335 -6.41 -4.43 -21.05
N LEU A 336 -7.18 -3.39 -20.71
CA LEU A 336 -7.68 -3.17 -19.35
C LEU A 336 -8.63 -4.29 -18.92
N GLU A 337 -9.52 -4.74 -19.80
CA GLU A 337 -10.42 -5.86 -19.51
C GLU A 337 -9.64 -7.16 -19.23
N SER A 338 -8.61 -7.43 -20.03
CA SER A 338 -7.72 -8.58 -19.83
C SER A 338 -7.01 -8.54 -18.47
N ILE A 339 -6.43 -7.39 -18.10
CA ILE A 339 -5.80 -7.18 -16.80
C ILE A 339 -6.79 -7.41 -15.66
N TRP A 340 -8.04 -6.94 -15.81
CA TRP A 340 -9.09 -7.12 -14.82
C TRP A 340 -9.46 -8.59 -14.62
N LYS A 341 -9.52 -9.36 -15.70
CA LYS A 341 -9.78 -10.79 -15.66
C LYS A 341 -8.66 -11.55 -14.95
N GLU A 342 -7.40 -11.21 -15.22
CA GLU A 342 -6.25 -11.81 -14.54
C GLU A 342 -6.24 -11.48 -13.03
N LEU A 343 -6.48 -10.22 -12.67
CA LEU A 343 -6.55 -9.78 -11.28
C LEU A 343 -7.67 -10.51 -10.52
N SER A 344 -8.85 -10.64 -11.13
CA SER A 344 -9.95 -11.44 -10.58
C SER A 344 -9.56 -12.90 -10.33
N GLY A 345 -8.81 -13.50 -11.25
CA GLY A 345 -8.25 -14.84 -11.10
C GLY A 345 -7.31 -14.96 -9.89
N ILE A 346 -6.39 -14.01 -9.74
CA ILE A 346 -5.45 -13.95 -8.61
C ILE A 346 -6.19 -13.81 -7.28
N LEU A 347 -7.20 -12.93 -7.20
CA LEU A 347 -8.01 -12.74 -5.99
C LEU A 347 -8.75 -14.02 -5.58
N LYS A 348 -9.27 -14.78 -6.55
CA LYS A 348 -9.89 -16.10 -6.28
C LYS A 348 -8.88 -17.10 -5.71
N LEU A 349 -7.65 -17.15 -6.24
CA LEU A 349 -6.58 -18.00 -5.71
C LEU A 349 -6.21 -17.61 -4.27
N PHE A 350 -6.17 -16.30 -3.97
CA PHE A 350 -5.91 -15.82 -2.62
C PHE A 350 -7.00 -16.25 -1.63
N ALA A 351 -8.28 -16.17 -2.03
CA ALA A 351 -9.38 -16.66 -1.21
C ALA A 351 -9.29 -18.17 -0.94
N ILE A 352 -8.92 -18.97 -1.94
CA ILE A 352 -8.69 -20.42 -1.77
C ILE A 352 -7.54 -20.67 -0.80
N LEU A 353 -6.45 -19.91 -0.89
CA LEU A 353 -5.30 -20.03 0.00
C LEU A 353 -5.67 -19.74 1.46
N LEU A 354 -6.44 -18.68 1.72
CA LEU A 354 -6.93 -18.34 3.05
C LEU A 354 -7.80 -19.47 3.63
N ALA A 355 -8.74 -19.99 2.83
CA ALA A 355 -9.58 -21.11 3.26
C ALA A 355 -8.76 -22.37 3.59
N ALA A 356 -7.71 -22.66 2.81
CA ALA A 356 -6.80 -23.77 3.09
C ALA A 356 -5.99 -23.56 4.39
N LEU A 357 -5.59 -22.31 4.67
CA LEU A 357 -4.89 -21.95 5.91
C LEU A 357 -5.80 -22.15 7.13
N ASP A 358 -7.07 -21.74 7.06
CA ASP A 358 -8.05 -21.96 8.13
C ASP A 358 -8.22 -23.45 8.40
N GLN A 359 -8.37 -24.26 7.36
CA GLN A 359 -8.46 -25.73 7.51
C GLN A 359 -7.20 -26.32 8.17
N LEU A 360 -6.02 -25.83 7.82
CA LEU A 360 -4.76 -26.25 8.43
C LEU A 360 -4.72 -25.90 9.93
N LEU A 361 -5.16 -24.69 10.31
CA LEU A 361 -5.23 -24.28 11.72
C LEU A 361 -6.20 -25.16 12.51
N TYR A 362 -7.38 -25.48 11.97
CA TYR A 362 -8.31 -26.43 12.58
C TYR A 362 -7.68 -27.82 12.78
N LEU A 363 -6.94 -28.31 11.78
CA LEU A 363 -6.25 -29.60 11.89
C LEU A 363 -5.19 -29.58 13.00
N ILE A 364 -4.39 -28.51 13.09
CA ILE A 364 -3.39 -28.33 14.15
C ILE A 364 -4.06 -28.32 15.53
N ALA A 365 -5.14 -27.55 15.70
CA ALA A 365 -5.88 -27.51 16.97
C ALA A 365 -6.44 -28.89 17.36
N SER A 366 -6.98 -29.63 16.39
CA SER A 366 -7.46 -31.01 16.61
C SER A 366 -6.35 -31.96 17.06
N VAL A 367 -5.18 -31.90 16.41
CA VAL A 367 -4.00 -32.70 16.80
C VAL A 367 -3.52 -32.35 18.20
N LEU A 368 -3.47 -31.07 18.57
CA LEU A 368 -3.08 -30.64 19.91
C LEU A 368 -4.07 -31.13 20.97
N ASN A 369 -5.38 -31.06 20.70
CA ASN A 369 -6.40 -31.60 21.59
C ASN A 369 -6.28 -33.12 21.76
N PHE A 370 -5.99 -33.84 20.68
CA PHE A 370 -5.74 -35.28 20.74
C PHE A 370 -4.51 -35.61 21.61
N ILE A 371 -3.40 -34.88 21.45
CA ILE A 371 -2.19 -35.04 22.27
C ILE A 371 -2.49 -34.76 23.75
N ALA A 372 -3.23 -33.68 24.05
CA ALA A 372 -3.64 -33.37 25.42
C ALA A 372 -4.49 -34.50 26.03
N GLY A 373 -5.40 -35.07 25.24
CA GLY A 373 -6.19 -36.24 25.62
C GLY A 373 -5.31 -37.46 25.96
N LEU A 374 -4.31 -37.76 25.13
CA LEU A 374 -3.36 -38.86 25.38
C LEU A 374 -2.55 -38.64 26.67
N ILE A 375 -2.07 -37.42 26.91
CA ILE A 375 -1.34 -37.07 28.14
C ILE A 375 -2.22 -37.30 29.37
N SER A 376 -3.47 -36.83 29.33
CA SER A 376 -4.43 -37.02 30.41
C SER A 376 -4.71 -38.51 30.70
N ALA A 377 -4.86 -39.32 29.64
CA ALA A 377 -5.04 -40.76 29.76
C ALA A 377 -3.82 -41.45 30.41
N ILE A 378 -2.60 -41.05 30.01
CA ILE A 378 -1.35 -41.58 30.60
C ILE A 378 -1.25 -41.22 32.08
N ILE A 379 -1.52 -39.96 32.45
CA ILE A 379 -1.52 -39.53 33.85
C ILE A 379 -2.52 -40.37 34.66
N SER A 380 -3.72 -40.57 34.13
CA SER A 380 -4.76 -41.39 34.78
C SER A 380 -4.32 -42.84 34.99
N LEU A 381 -3.63 -43.44 34.01
CA LEU A 381 -3.07 -44.78 34.12
C LEU A 381 -1.98 -44.86 35.20
N ILE A 382 -1.08 -43.88 35.26
CA ILE A 382 -0.03 -43.80 36.29
C ILE A 382 -0.66 -43.73 37.68
N GLN A 383 -1.67 -42.90 37.87
CA GLN A 383 -2.37 -42.78 39.17
C GLN A 383 -3.03 -44.09 39.59
N GLN A 384 -3.65 -44.82 38.65
CA GLN A 384 -4.23 -46.14 38.94
C GLN A 384 -3.16 -47.16 39.36
N ILE A 385 -2.02 -47.20 38.65
CA ILE A 385 -0.90 -48.08 38.99
C ILE A 385 -0.34 -47.74 40.39
N LEU A 386 -0.14 -46.46 40.69
CA LEU A 386 0.31 -46.02 42.01
C LEU A 386 -0.69 -46.41 43.11
N GLY A 387 -1.99 -46.23 42.86
CA GLY A 387 -3.04 -46.67 43.77
C GLY A 387 -2.98 -48.16 44.06
N LEU A 388 -2.78 -48.99 43.04
CA LEU A 388 -2.61 -50.45 43.19
C LEU A 388 -1.35 -50.80 44.00
N ILE A 389 -0.23 -50.13 43.73
CA ILE A 389 1.02 -50.32 44.46
C ILE A 389 0.82 -50.00 45.95
N PHE A 390 0.21 -48.87 46.29
CA PHE A 390 -0.05 -48.49 47.68
C PHE A 390 -1.00 -49.47 48.37
N ALA A 391 -2.06 -49.92 47.69
CA ALA A 391 -2.96 -50.94 48.22
C ALA A 391 -2.22 -52.25 48.54
N LEU A 392 -1.33 -52.68 47.63
CA LEU A 392 -0.52 -53.88 47.84
C LEU A 392 0.47 -53.73 49.00
N ILE A 393 1.14 -52.58 49.12
CA ILE A 393 2.04 -52.29 50.25
C ILE A 393 1.27 -52.37 51.57
N ASN A 394 0.11 -51.70 51.66
CA ASN A 394 -0.72 -51.71 52.87
C ASN A 394 -1.21 -53.11 53.21
N PHE A 395 -1.59 -53.90 52.21
CA PHE A 395 -1.97 -55.30 52.40
C PHE A 395 -0.83 -56.13 52.98
N ILE A 396 0.39 -56.01 52.43
CA ILE A 396 1.59 -56.72 52.93
C ILE A 396 1.90 -56.30 54.37
N ILE A 397 1.87 -55.00 54.69
CA ILE A 397 2.07 -54.50 56.05
C ILE A 397 1.04 -55.11 57.00
N GLY A 398 -0.23 -55.18 56.60
CA GLY A 398 -1.29 -55.82 57.38
C GLY A 398 -1.01 -57.29 57.66
N LEU A 399 -0.57 -58.06 56.65
CA LEU A 399 -0.18 -59.46 56.82
C LEU A 399 1.01 -59.62 57.79
N ILE A 400 2.02 -58.76 57.68
CA ILE A 400 3.19 -58.78 58.58
C ILE A 400 2.75 -58.52 60.03
N GLN A 401 1.90 -57.52 60.25
CA GLN A 401 1.39 -57.20 61.60
C GLN A 401 0.59 -58.36 62.20
N GLN A 402 -0.26 -59.02 61.41
CA GLN A 402 -0.99 -60.21 61.85
C GLN A 402 -0.05 -61.37 62.20
N LEU A 403 0.97 -61.62 61.37
CA LEU A 403 1.96 -62.67 61.61
C LEU A 403 2.77 -62.40 62.89
N LEU A 404 3.21 -61.15 63.10
CA LEU A 404 3.90 -60.75 64.33
C LEU A 404 3.00 -60.89 65.56
N GLY A 405 1.72 -60.52 65.45
CA GLY A 405 0.75 -60.71 66.52
C GLY A 405 0.59 -62.19 66.92
N LEU A 406 0.49 -63.09 65.94
CA LEU A 406 0.44 -64.53 66.18
C LEU A 406 1.73 -65.07 66.84
N LEU A 407 2.89 -64.57 66.39
CA LEU A 407 4.18 -64.95 66.96
C LEU A 407 4.29 -64.54 68.43
N PHE A 408 3.92 -63.31 68.78
CA PHE A 408 3.92 -62.86 70.19
C PHE A 408 2.96 -63.67 71.05
N ALA A 409 1.74 -63.93 70.55
CA ALA A 409 0.78 -64.77 71.26
C ALA A 409 1.30 -66.20 71.51
N LEU A 410 2.02 -66.78 70.54
CA LEU A 410 2.68 -68.08 70.71
C LEU A 410 3.80 -68.02 71.76
N ILE A 411 4.61 -66.97 71.75
CA ILE A 411 5.68 -66.77 72.74
C ILE A 411 5.07 -66.66 74.16
N ASP A 412 4.03 -65.84 74.34
CA ASP A 412 3.36 -65.67 75.62
C ASP A 412 2.74 -66.97 76.12
N PHE A 413 2.14 -67.76 75.23
CA PHE A 413 1.62 -69.08 75.55
C PHE A 413 2.73 -70.03 76.02
N LEU A 414 3.87 -70.09 75.31
CA LEU A 414 5.01 -70.92 75.68
C LEU A 414 5.63 -70.49 77.03
N LEU A 415 5.75 -69.19 77.29
CA LEU A 415 6.18 -68.66 78.58
C LEU A 415 5.19 -69.03 79.70
N GLY A 416 3.89 -68.98 79.42
CA GLY A 416 2.84 -69.44 80.32
C GLY A 416 2.98 -70.92 80.69
N LEU A 417 3.19 -71.79 79.69
CA LEU A 417 3.44 -73.22 79.91
C LEU A 417 4.72 -73.46 80.72
N LEU A 418 5.79 -72.71 80.42
CA LEU A 418 7.05 -72.82 81.16
C LEU A 418 6.86 -72.44 82.64
N ASN A 419 6.14 -71.35 82.93
CA ASN A 419 5.86 -70.93 84.30
C ASN A 419 4.99 -71.95 85.05
N GLN A 420 4.02 -72.57 84.38
CA GLN A 420 3.24 -73.66 84.95
C GLN A 420 4.11 -74.89 85.25
N LEU A 421 5.02 -75.25 84.34
CA LEU A 421 5.98 -76.34 84.56
C LEU A 421 6.91 -76.06 85.74
N ILE A 422 7.44 -74.84 85.86
CA ILE A 422 8.27 -74.41 87.00
C ILE A 422 7.46 -74.52 88.30
N SER A 423 6.20 -74.06 88.30
CA SER A 423 5.32 -74.14 89.47
C SER A 423 5.04 -75.59 89.89
N LEU A 424 4.80 -76.48 88.92
CA LEU A 424 4.63 -77.91 89.15
C LEU A 424 5.90 -78.54 89.74
N LEU A 425 7.08 -78.20 89.19
CA LEU A 425 8.36 -78.69 89.69
C LEU A 425 8.62 -78.21 91.12
N GLN A 426 8.31 -76.95 91.43
CA GLN A 426 8.40 -76.39 92.77
C GLN A 426 7.46 -77.12 93.75
N ALA A 427 6.21 -77.38 93.34
CA ALA A 427 5.25 -78.14 94.15
C ALA A 427 5.73 -79.57 94.43
N ILE A 428 6.32 -80.24 93.43
CA ILE A 428 6.95 -81.56 93.60
C ILE A 428 8.12 -81.46 94.59
N PHE A 429 8.97 -80.45 94.47
CA PHE A 429 10.12 -80.26 95.36
C PHE A 429 9.69 -80.00 96.81
N ASP A 430 8.66 -79.19 97.02
CA ASP A 430 8.11 -78.91 98.34
C ASP A 430 7.39 -80.13 98.93
N PHE A 431 6.70 -80.94 98.11
CA PHE A 431 6.19 -82.24 98.52
C PHE A 431 7.31 -83.20 98.95
N LEU A 432 8.40 -83.31 98.18
CA LEU A 432 9.55 -84.14 98.51
C LEU A 432 10.24 -83.69 99.81
N LYS A 433 10.40 -82.37 100.02
CA LYS A 433 10.90 -81.83 101.30
C LYS A 433 10.00 -82.20 102.47
N SER A 434 8.69 -82.03 102.31
CA SER A 434 7.71 -82.35 103.35
C SER A 434 7.73 -83.85 103.69
N ALA A 435 7.71 -84.72 102.67
CA ALA A 435 7.83 -86.16 102.84
C ALA A 435 9.16 -86.57 103.50
N GLY A 436 10.27 -85.96 103.09
CA GLY A 436 11.58 -86.17 103.71
C GLY A 436 11.61 -85.76 105.19
N SER A 437 11.05 -84.59 105.53
CA SER A 437 10.92 -84.13 106.92
C SER A 437 10.03 -85.07 107.74
N PHE A 438 8.91 -85.55 107.19
CA PHE A 438 8.07 -86.55 107.84
C PHE A 438 8.85 -87.84 108.14
N LEU A 439 9.61 -88.36 107.17
CA LEU A 439 10.44 -89.55 107.37
C LEU A 439 11.50 -89.34 108.46
N ILE A 440 12.17 -88.18 108.48
CA ILE A 440 13.12 -87.84 109.54
C ILE A 440 12.43 -87.81 110.90
N ASN A 441 11.28 -87.13 111.02
CA ASN A 441 10.52 -87.08 112.27
C ASN A 441 10.09 -88.47 112.75
N VAL A 442 9.66 -89.36 111.84
CA VAL A 442 9.33 -90.75 112.19
C VAL A 442 10.56 -91.49 112.71
N ILE A 443 11.72 -91.34 112.06
CA ILE A 443 12.98 -91.96 112.49
C ILE A 443 13.41 -91.41 113.86
N GLU A 444 13.40 -90.10 114.06
CA GLU A 444 13.76 -89.47 115.33
C GLU A 444 12.86 -89.95 116.47
N ASN A 445 11.54 -89.98 116.25
CA ASN A 445 10.59 -90.49 117.24
C ASN A 445 10.81 -91.98 117.54
N ALA A 446 11.04 -92.81 116.51
CA ALA A 446 11.37 -94.22 116.69
C ALA A 446 12.68 -94.40 117.49
N LEU A 447 13.69 -93.57 117.23
CA LEU A 447 14.97 -93.59 117.93
C LEU A 447 14.78 -93.22 119.41
N VAL A 448 13.97 -92.20 119.72
CA VAL A 448 13.61 -91.84 121.09
C VAL A 448 12.91 -93.00 121.81
N ILE A 449 11.96 -93.67 121.15
CA ILE A 449 11.27 -94.85 121.71
C ILE A 449 12.26 -95.98 122.00
N VAL A 450 13.17 -96.26 121.06
CA VAL A 450 14.21 -97.30 121.25
C VAL A 450 15.14 -96.94 122.40
N VAL A 451 15.62 -95.69 122.48
CA VAL A 451 16.48 -95.23 123.58
C VAL A 451 15.74 -95.31 124.92
N ALA A 452 14.48 -94.87 124.98
CA ALA A 452 13.66 -94.96 126.18
C ALA A 452 13.45 -96.41 126.60
N PHE A 453 13.15 -97.31 125.65
CA PHE A 453 13.06 -98.74 125.90
C PHE A 453 14.36 -99.29 126.48
N VAL A 454 15.50 -99.02 125.83
CA VAL A 454 16.83 -99.44 126.32
C VAL A 454 17.11 -98.91 127.73
N ALA A 455 16.82 -97.64 128.00
CA ALA A 455 17.01 -97.03 129.32
C ALA A 455 16.13 -97.69 130.39
N ILE A 456 14.86 -97.99 130.09
CA ILE A 456 13.96 -98.71 130.99
C ILE A 456 14.50 -100.12 131.27
N THR A 457 14.94 -100.85 130.24
CA THR A 457 15.47 -102.21 130.39
C THR A 457 16.76 -102.24 131.21
N ILE A 458 17.68 -101.29 130.97
CA ILE A 458 18.91 -101.13 131.76
C ILE A 458 18.57 -100.71 133.20
N GLY A 459 17.66 -99.76 133.39
CA GLY A 459 17.21 -99.32 134.70
C GLY A 459 16.58 -100.46 135.51
N ALA A 460 15.73 -101.27 134.87
CA ALA A 460 15.16 -102.47 135.47
C ALA A 460 16.26 -103.50 135.83
N PHE A 461 17.25 -103.71 134.97
CA PHE A 461 18.39 -104.60 135.25
C PHE A 461 19.23 -104.13 136.44
N ILE A 462 19.55 -102.84 136.52
CA ILE A 462 20.30 -102.25 137.64
C ILE A 462 19.48 -102.33 138.93
N TYR A 463 18.18 -101.98 138.88
CA TYR A 463 17.28 -102.09 140.03
C TYR A 463 17.19 -103.52 140.58
N ASN A 464 17.09 -104.52 139.69
CA ASN A 464 17.06 -105.93 140.08
C ASN A 464 18.40 -106.46 140.65
N ARG A 465 19.51 -105.74 140.44
CA ARG A 465 20.84 -106.13 140.94
C ARG A 465 21.18 -105.47 142.29
N ILE A 466 20.59 -104.30 142.58
CA ILE A 466 20.81 -103.56 143.83
C ILE A 466 19.93 -104.08 144.98
N ARG A 467 18.81 -104.73 144.64
CA ARG A 467 17.99 -105.50 145.58
C ARG A 467 18.53 -106.92 145.75
#